data_AF-A0A2W6C6V7-F1
#
_entry.id   AF-A0A2W6C6V7-F1
#
_cell.length_a   1.000
_cell.length_b   1.000
_cell.length_c   1.000
_cell.angle_alpha   90.00
_cell.angle_beta   90.00
_cell.angle_gamma   90.00
#
_symmetry.space_group_name_H-M   'P 1'
#
loop_
_entity.id
_entity.type
_entity.pdbx_description
1 polymer ?
#
loop_
_entity_poly.entity_id
_entity_poly.type
_entity_poly.pdbx_seq_one_letter_code
_entity_poly.pdbx_strand_id
1 'polypeptide(L)'
;MTKSLRPPPPDPDLELSVETATNLITEIGTSLERLRWFLWHGNVFRALQTVTDITADLEILNPDGEPTKLLKAVREFDSYLRANTGRIPNYGERRRAGEAISTAFVESTVNQVISK
;
A
#
# COMPACT_ATOMS: atom_id res chain seq x y z
N MET A 1 -7.59 -55.63 -9.51
CA MET A 1 -7.52 -54.46 -10.41
C MET A 1 -7.80 -53.20 -9.60
N THR A 2 -6.77 -52.59 -9.03
CA THR A 2 -6.86 -51.34 -8.28
C THR A 2 -7.00 -50.19 -9.27
N LYS A 3 -8.22 -49.67 -9.41
CA LYS A 3 -8.52 -48.52 -10.26
C LYS A 3 -7.92 -47.29 -9.57
N SER A 4 -6.75 -46.84 -10.05
CA SER A 4 -6.12 -45.60 -9.61
C SER A 4 -7.07 -44.44 -9.91
N LEU A 5 -7.62 -43.81 -8.88
CA LEU A 5 -8.42 -42.59 -9.01
C LEU A 5 -7.47 -41.49 -9.49
N ARG A 6 -7.77 -40.86 -10.63
CA ARG A 6 -7.01 -39.68 -11.05
C ARG A 6 -7.16 -38.59 -9.98
N PRO A 7 -6.08 -37.85 -9.64
CA PRO A 7 -6.21 -36.72 -8.72
C PRO A 7 -7.26 -35.74 -9.27
N PRO A 8 -8.07 -35.11 -8.40
CA PRO A 8 -9.00 -34.09 -8.84
C PRO A 8 -8.25 -33.01 -9.61
N PRO A 9 -8.83 -32.47 -10.71
CA PRO A 9 -8.23 -31.32 -11.38
C PRO A 9 -8.06 -30.20 -10.35
N PRO A 10 -6.95 -29.45 -10.38
CA PRO A 10 -6.77 -28.29 -9.51
C PRO A 10 -7.97 -27.37 -9.69
N ASP A 11 -8.54 -26.88 -8.58
CA ASP A 11 -9.71 -26.01 -8.63
C ASP A 11 -9.39 -24.79 -9.51
N PRO A 12 -10.19 -24.50 -10.56
CA PRO A 12 -9.92 -23.40 -11.50
C PRO A 12 -9.99 -22.02 -10.84
N ASP A 13 -10.49 -21.94 -9.60
CA ASP A 13 -10.61 -20.72 -8.81
C ASP A 13 -9.34 -20.40 -7.99
N LEU A 14 -8.30 -21.25 -8.05
CA LEU A 14 -7.02 -21.04 -7.35
C LEU A 14 -5.96 -20.30 -8.17
N GLU A 15 -6.19 -20.07 -9.47
CA GLU A 15 -5.36 -19.17 -10.28
C GLU A 15 -6.05 -17.82 -10.43
N LEU A 16 -5.39 -16.74 -9.96
CA LEU A 16 -5.89 -15.38 -10.13
C LEU A 16 -6.04 -15.09 -11.63
N SER A 17 -7.29 -14.94 -12.09
CA SER A 17 -7.54 -14.65 -13.50
C SER A 17 -6.87 -13.32 -13.92
N VAL A 18 -6.43 -13.23 -15.17
CA VAL A 18 -5.80 -12.00 -15.71
C VAL A 18 -6.72 -10.78 -15.57
N GLU A 19 -8.04 -10.98 -15.70
CA GLU A 19 -9.05 -9.94 -15.50
C GLU A 19 -9.07 -9.47 -14.04
N THR A 20 -9.11 -10.41 -13.08
CA THR A 20 -9.07 -10.10 -11.64
C THR A 20 -7.77 -9.36 -11.27
N ALA A 21 -6.63 -9.83 -11.77
CA ALA A 21 -5.34 -9.16 -11.54
C ALA A 21 -5.31 -7.72 -12.08
N THR A 22 -5.88 -7.51 -13.28
CA THR A 22 -5.95 -6.17 -13.90
C THR A 22 -6.86 -5.23 -13.10
N ASN A 23 -7.98 -5.74 -12.58
CA ASN A 23 -8.88 -4.99 -11.72
C ASN A 23 -8.18 -4.59 -10.41
N LEU A 24 -7.49 -5.53 -9.75
CA LEU A 24 -6.71 -5.24 -8.54
C LEU A 24 -5.64 -4.18 -8.76
N ILE A 25 -4.89 -4.24 -9.87
CA ILE A 25 -3.88 -3.21 -10.21
C ILE A 25 -4.54 -1.83 -10.36
N THR A 26 -5.71 -1.77 -10.98
CA THR A 26 -6.47 -0.53 -11.15
C THR A 26 -6.99 0.01 -9.81
N GLU A 27 -7.47 -0.87 -8.94
CA GLU A 27 -7.93 -0.54 -7.60
C GLU A 27 -6.79 -0.05 -6.71
N ILE A 28 -5.62 -0.69 -6.76
CA ILE A 28 -4.40 -0.22 -6.08
C ILE A 28 -4.04 1.19 -6.53
N GLY A 29 -4.08 1.47 -7.84
CA GLY A 29 -3.84 2.81 -8.38
C GLY A 29 -4.79 3.85 -7.79
N THR A 30 -6.09 3.53 -7.74
CA THR A 30 -7.12 4.39 -7.15
C THR A 30 -6.91 4.58 -5.64
N SER A 31 -6.54 3.52 -4.93
CA SER A 31 -6.25 3.55 -3.50
C SER A 31 -5.02 4.41 -3.19
N LEU A 32 -3.99 4.43 -4.04
CA LEU A 32 -2.84 5.32 -3.90
C LEU A 32 -3.23 6.81 -4.03
N GLU A 33 -4.14 7.15 -4.95
CA GLU A 33 -4.66 8.51 -5.07
C GLU A 33 -5.43 8.94 -3.82
N ARG A 34 -6.28 8.05 -3.28
CA ARG A 34 -7.00 8.27 -2.02
C ARG A 34 -6.04 8.41 -0.83
N LEU A 35 -5.03 7.56 -0.76
CA LEU A 35 -3.99 7.60 0.27
C LEU A 35 -3.29 8.96 0.30
N ARG A 36 -2.88 9.46 -0.87
CA ARG A 36 -2.32 10.81 -0.99
C ARG A 36 -3.29 11.88 -0.48
N TRP A 37 -4.56 11.79 -0.86
CA TRP A 37 -5.58 12.74 -0.40
C TRP A 37 -5.71 12.71 1.13
N PHE A 38 -5.79 11.54 1.74
CA PHE A 38 -5.91 11.40 3.20
C PHE A 38 -4.71 12.01 3.92
N LEU A 39 -3.50 11.75 3.45
CA LEU A 39 -2.29 12.32 4.03
C LEU A 39 -2.24 13.85 3.87
N TRP A 40 -2.67 14.36 2.72
CA TRP A 40 -2.76 15.80 2.50
C TRP A 40 -3.69 16.49 3.50
N HIS A 41 -4.77 15.83 3.89
CA HIS A 41 -5.74 16.32 4.87
C HIS A 41 -5.45 15.85 6.31
N GLY A 42 -4.27 15.29 6.59
CA GLY A 42 -3.91 14.81 7.92
C GLY A 42 -4.77 13.65 8.44
N ASN A 43 -5.56 13.00 7.58
CA ASN A 43 -6.39 11.86 7.94
C ASN A 43 -5.55 10.57 7.98
N VAL A 44 -4.68 10.49 8.97
CA VAL A 44 -3.73 9.37 9.11
C VAL A 44 -4.46 8.05 9.36
N PHE A 45 -5.60 8.07 10.05
CA PHE A 45 -6.41 6.87 10.27
C PHE A 45 -6.85 6.23 8.96
N ARG A 46 -7.45 7.00 8.04
CA ARG A 46 -7.84 6.49 6.72
C ARG A 46 -6.63 6.13 5.87
N ALA A 47 -5.55 6.90 5.95
CA ALA A 47 -4.31 6.57 5.26
C ALA A 47 -3.75 5.20 5.68
N LEU A 48 -3.75 4.87 6.98
CA LEU A 48 -3.30 3.57 7.50
C LEU A 48 -4.21 2.42 7.07
N GLN A 49 -5.53 2.64 7.02
CA GLN A 49 -6.44 1.64 6.47
C GLN A 49 -6.12 1.37 5.00
N THR A 50 -6.06 2.42 4.19
CA THR A 50 -5.81 2.30 2.74
C THR A 50 -4.45 1.68 2.42
N VAL A 51 -3.39 1.99 3.17
CA VAL A 51 -2.08 1.36 2.93
C VAL A 51 -2.07 -0.13 3.34
N THR A 52 -2.87 -0.51 4.34
CA THR A 52 -3.06 -1.91 4.73
C THR A 52 -3.80 -2.68 3.63
N ASP A 53 -4.86 -2.09 3.07
CA ASP A 53 -5.63 -2.69 1.97
C ASP A 53 -4.75 -2.89 0.72
N ILE A 54 -3.99 -1.86 0.32
CA ILE A 54 -3.02 -1.96 -0.80
C ILE A 54 -1.99 -3.07 -0.56
N THR A 55 -1.53 -3.23 0.69
CA THR A 55 -0.57 -4.28 1.05
C THR A 55 -1.17 -5.67 0.79
N ALA A 56 -2.41 -5.89 1.24
CA ALA A 56 -3.13 -7.14 1.03
C ALA A 56 -3.37 -7.43 -0.47
N ASP A 57 -3.78 -6.42 -1.25
CA ASP A 57 -3.99 -6.57 -2.70
C ASP A 57 -2.69 -6.95 -3.43
N LEU A 58 -1.57 -6.37 -3.04
CA LEU A 58 -0.26 -6.70 -3.58
C LEU A 58 0.22 -8.10 -3.19
N GLU A 59 -0.15 -8.60 -2.01
CA GLU A 59 0.12 -9.97 -1.58
C GLU A 59 -0.72 -10.96 -2.40
N ILE A 60 -1.99 -10.64 -2.70
CA ILE A 60 -2.85 -11.44 -3.58
C ILE A 60 -2.28 -11.50 -5.01
N LEU A 61 -1.73 -10.39 -5.50
CA LEU A 61 -1.09 -10.34 -6.82
C LEU A 61 0.24 -11.11 -6.89
N ASN A 62 0.84 -11.44 -5.75
CA ASN A 62 2.14 -12.11 -5.68
C ASN A 62 2.18 -13.15 -4.55
N PRO A 63 1.35 -14.21 -4.61
CA PRO A 63 1.11 -15.13 -3.49
C PRO A 63 2.32 -16.01 -3.16
N ASP A 64 3.08 -16.44 -4.18
CA ASP A 64 4.22 -17.37 -4.03
C ASP A 64 5.57 -16.74 -4.39
N GLY A 65 5.58 -15.46 -4.71
CA GLY A 65 6.75 -14.75 -5.21
C GLY A 65 7.55 -14.04 -4.13
N GLU A 66 8.84 -13.80 -4.38
CA GLU A 66 9.62 -12.84 -3.61
C GLU A 66 8.91 -11.48 -3.58
N PRO A 67 8.90 -10.76 -2.44
CA PRO A 67 8.15 -9.52 -2.34
C PRO A 67 8.62 -8.53 -3.41
N THR A 68 7.69 -8.06 -4.23
CA THR A 68 7.99 -7.09 -5.27
C THR A 68 8.59 -5.82 -4.65
N LYS A 69 9.36 -5.06 -5.43
CA LYS A 69 9.90 -3.76 -4.99
C LYS A 69 8.80 -2.84 -4.46
N LEU A 70 7.61 -2.89 -5.08
CA LEU A 70 6.45 -2.12 -4.66
C LEU A 70 5.92 -2.60 -3.31
N LEU A 71 5.71 -3.91 -3.11
CA LEU A 71 5.25 -4.46 -1.83
C LEU A 71 6.19 -4.12 -0.67
N LYS A 72 7.52 -4.21 -0.90
CA LYS A 72 8.52 -3.78 0.09
C LYS A 72 8.37 -2.29 0.43
N ALA A 73 8.29 -1.43 -0.57
CA ALA A 73 8.14 0.01 -0.38
C ALA A 73 6.83 0.37 0.37
N VAL A 74 5.72 -0.30 0.06
CA VAL A 74 4.43 -0.07 0.74
C VAL A 74 4.49 -0.51 2.20
N ARG A 75 5.12 -1.64 2.53
CA ARG A 75 5.32 -2.10 3.92
C ARG A 75 6.20 -1.14 4.74
N GLU A 76 7.28 -0.66 4.14
CA GLU A 76 8.14 0.36 4.74
C GLU A 76 7.37 1.67 4.96
N PHE A 77 6.53 2.06 4.00
CA PHE A 77 5.69 3.24 4.11
C PHE A 77 4.63 3.11 5.20
N ASP A 78 3.95 1.97 5.33
CA ASP A 78 3.02 1.69 6.44
C ASP A 78 3.74 1.82 7.79
N SER A 79 4.91 1.19 7.92
CA SER A 79 5.74 1.27 9.13
C SER A 79 6.10 2.72 9.48
N TYR A 80 6.47 3.51 8.46
CA TYR A 80 6.75 4.93 8.60
C TYR A 80 5.51 5.71 9.08
N LEU A 81 4.35 5.52 8.46
CA LEU A 81 3.11 6.20 8.84
C LEU A 81 2.72 5.89 10.29
N ARG A 82 2.83 4.63 10.71
CA ARG A 82 2.55 4.21 12.09
C ARG A 82 3.48 4.88 13.09
N ALA A 83 4.78 4.91 12.79
CA ALA A 83 5.78 5.57 13.64
C ALA A 83 5.59 7.11 13.72
N ASN A 84 4.96 7.71 12.71
CA ASN A 84 4.83 9.17 12.58
C ASN A 84 3.39 9.68 12.69
N THR A 85 2.44 8.87 13.17
CA THR A 85 1.01 9.22 13.13
C THR A 85 0.68 10.56 13.79
N GLY A 86 1.32 10.89 14.92
CA GLY A 86 1.13 12.19 15.61
C GLY A 86 1.93 13.36 15.03
N ARG A 87 2.78 13.12 14.03
CA ARG A 87 3.71 14.10 13.45
C ARG A 87 3.32 14.53 12.03
N ILE A 88 2.35 13.86 11.40
CA ILE A 88 1.88 14.17 10.06
C ILE A 88 0.98 15.42 10.12
N PRO A 89 1.37 16.54 9.49
CA PRO A 89 0.55 17.76 9.49
C PRO A 89 -0.67 17.64 8.57
N ASN A 90 -1.75 18.35 8.90
CA ASN A 90 -2.82 18.61 7.94
C ASN A 90 -2.39 19.72 6.96
N TYR A 91 -1.82 19.32 5.82
CA TYR A 91 -1.34 20.26 4.81
C TYR A 91 -2.47 21.09 4.18
N GLY A 92 -3.68 20.55 4.07
CA GLY A 92 -4.86 21.27 3.59
C GLY A 92 -5.30 22.41 4.51
N GLU A 93 -5.18 22.24 5.83
CA GLU A 93 -5.40 23.32 6.80
C GLU A 93 -4.30 24.37 6.73
N ARG A 94 -3.03 23.96 6.77
CA ARG A 94 -1.89 24.87 6.64
C ARG A 94 -1.97 25.74 5.38
N ARG A 95 -2.33 25.14 4.25
CA ARG A 95 -2.53 25.85 2.98
C ARG A 95 -3.63 26.90 3.08
N ARG A 96 -4.76 26.57 3.71
CA ARG A 96 -5.87 27.53 3.90
C ARG A 96 -5.53 28.64 4.88
N ALA A 97 -4.70 28.34 5.87
CA ALA A 97 -4.17 29.31 6.83
C ALA A 97 -3.04 30.19 6.27
N GLY A 98 -2.54 29.90 5.06
CA GLY A 98 -1.39 30.61 4.48
C GLY A 98 -0.06 30.28 5.15
N GLU A 99 0.01 29.20 5.93
CA GLU A 99 1.24 28.76 6.59
C GLU A 99 2.23 28.16 5.57
N ALA A 100 3.51 28.39 5.80
CA ALA A 100 4.56 27.81 4.97
C ALA A 100 4.56 26.28 5.08
N ILE A 101 4.37 25.59 3.95
CA ILE A 101 4.52 24.15 3.84
C ILE A 101 5.99 23.86 3.50
N SER A 102 6.81 23.60 4.52
CA SER A 102 8.20 23.20 4.31
C SER A 102 8.31 21.70 4.04
N THR A 103 8.95 21.35 2.92
CA THR A 103 9.32 19.96 2.57
C THR A 103 10.53 19.47 3.35
N ALA A 104 11.30 20.37 3.99
CA ALA A 104 12.57 20.06 4.65
C ALA A 104 12.44 19.02 5.78
N PHE A 105 11.32 19.02 6.52
CA PHE A 105 11.07 18.00 7.55
C PHE A 105 10.87 16.60 6.95
N VAL A 106 10.09 16.52 5.87
CA VAL A 106 9.86 15.26 5.15
C VAL A 106 11.16 14.76 4.53
N GLU A 107 11.91 15.65 3.89
CA GLU A 107 13.21 15.37 3.28
C GLU A 107 14.25 14.89 4.31
N SER A 108 14.34 15.54 5.47
CA SER A 108 15.21 15.12 6.56
C SER A 108 14.85 13.73 7.10
N THR A 109 13.56 13.41 7.16
CA THR A 109 13.12 12.12 7.68
C THR A 109 13.38 10.99 6.67
N VAL A 110 13.18 11.25 5.38
CA VAL A 110 13.55 10.33 4.30
C VAL A 110 15.07 10.09 4.31
N ASN A 111 15.88 11.14 4.45
CA ASN A 111 17.33 11.00 4.54
C ASN A 111 17.77 10.16 5.75
N GLN A 112 17.07 10.25 6.88
CA GLN A 112 17.35 9.44 8.07
C GLN A 112 17.02 7.95 7.88
N VAL A 113 16.02 7.64 7.04
CA VAL A 113 15.64 6.25 6.70
C VAL A 113 16.61 5.67 5.66
N ILE A 114 17.00 6.45 4.65
CA ILE A 114 17.95 6.03 3.59
C ILE A 114 19.39 5.90 4.13
N SER A 115 19.76 6.67 5.15
CA SER A 115 21.13 6.66 5.71
C SER A 115 21.37 5.53 6.74
N LYS A 116 20.55 4.48 6.76
CA LYS A 116 20.74 3.29 7.60
C LYS A 116 21.24 2.10 6.79
#